data_AF-A0A2U8DRZ2-F1
#
_entry.id   AF-A0A2U8DRZ2-F1
#
_cell.length_a   1.000
_cell.length_b   1.000
_cell.length_c   1.000
_cell.angle_alpha   90.00
_cell.angle_beta   90.00
_cell.angle_gamma   90.00
#
_symmetry.space_group_name_H-M   'P 1'
#
loop_
_entity.id
_entity.type
_entity.pdbx_description
1 polymer ?
#
loop_
_entity_poly.entity_id
_entity_poly.type
_entity_poly.pdbx_seq_one_letter_code
_entity_poly.pdbx_strand_id
1 'polypeptide(L)'
;MKKIISIAASILLLGMVLAGCSNKQQQSQESKPSTKEETMTVNKDKKEIKMQAEVNGKYFTEGTRHAVVYKGGKNGEKSILRGLADEKKFYEAMMSLGAKPGNNLTAEDMKKGAKSIEGSKVNVFVTWDGLGKEIPFGDVIKSTDYKGNDLPLRAMDFRFGGNIDRANKNNTGCVLCLDSCATGIVSNAAYKAGEVEALKNVKFYGKKDVLPKDGTKVTVIFRLAE
;
A
#
# COMPACT_ATOMS: atom_id res chain seq x y z
N MET A 1 -37.16 21.49 -48.38
CA MET A 1 -38.40 20.87 -48.89
C MET A 1 -38.04 19.65 -49.71
N LYS A 2 -38.75 18.55 -49.48
CA LYS A 2 -38.39 17.15 -49.76
C LYS A 2 -38.44 16.80 -51.26
N LYS A 3 -37.47 15.99 -51.68
CA LYS A 3 -37.35 15.22 -52.93
C LYS A 3 -36.53 13.97 -52.52
N ILE A 4 -36.83 12.70 -52.80
CA ILE A 4 -37.55 12.01 -53.88
C ILE A 4 -37.79 10.53 -53.43
N ILE A 5 -39.03 10.03 -53.64
CA ILE A 5 -39.46 8.76 -54.30
C ILE A 5 -38.61 7.48 -54.01
N SER A 6 -39.05 6.45 -53.27
CA SER A 6 -40.11 5.41 -53.44
C SER A 6 -39.75 4.19 -54.34
N ILE A 7 -40.14 2.98 -53.84
CA ILE A 7 -40.45 1.68 -54.52
C ILE A 7 -39.28 0.66 -54.60
N ALA A 8 -39.24 -0.39 -53.75
CA ALA A 8 -39.85 -1.75 -53.84
C ALA A 8 -38.90 -2.77 -54.55
N ALA A 9 -38.87 -4.09 -54.36
CA ALA A 9 -39.49 -5.07 -53.47
C ALA A 9 -38.73 -6.40 -53.66
N SER A 10 -38.69 -7.23 -52.61
CA SER A 10 -38.70 -8.71 -52.58
C SER A 10 -37.69 -9.55 -53.38
N ILE A 11 -37.10 -10.55 -52.71
CA ILE A 11 -37.30 -12.00 -52.98
C ILE A 11 -36.86 -12.77 -51.71
N LEU A 12 -37.81 -13.52 -51.15
CA LEU A 12 -37.58 -14.60 -50.19
C LEU A 12 -36.88 -15.77 -50.89
N LEU A 13 -36.07 -16.54 -50.16
CA LEU A 13 -36.12 -18.00 -50.22
C LEU A 13 -35.55 -18.61 -48.94
N LEU A 14 -36.44 -19.29 -48.21
CA LEU A 14 -36.14 -20.20 -47.11
C LEU A 14 -35.58 -21.51 -47.68
N GLY A 15 -34.54 -22.05 -47.05
CA GLY A 15 -34.06 -23.41 -47.32
C GLY A 15 -33.18 -23.90 -46.17
N MET A 16 -33.79 -24.61 -45.21
CA MET A 16 -33.08 -25.59 -44.39
C MET A 16 -32.66 -26.75 -45.30
N VAL A 17 -31.49 -27.38 -45.15
CA VAL A 17 -31.23 -28.63 -44.40
C VAL A 17 -29.73 -29.02 -44.51
N LEU A 18 -29.23 -29.70 -43.46
CA LEU A 18 -28.20 -30.75 -43.40
C LEU A 18 -26.78 -30.44 -42.91
N ALA A 19 -26.37 -31.38 -42.06
CA ALA A 19 -25.14 -31.50 -41.30
C ALA A 19 -23.87 -31.65 -42.15
N GLY A 20 -22.75 -31.20 -41.59
CA GLY A 20 -21.41 -31.49 -42.12
C GLY A 20 -20.32 -30.81 -41.29
N CYS A 21 -19.56 -31.60 -40.54
CA CYS A 21 -18.41 -31.18 -39.75
C CYS A 21 -17.37 -30.43 -40.60
N SER A 22 -16.85 -29.31 -40.11
CA SER A 22 -15.52 -28.83 -40.51
C SER A 22 -14.89 -27.98 -39.42
N ASN A 23 -13.68 -28.41 -39.09
CA ASN A 23 -12.80 -27.99 -38.01
C ASN A 23 -12.42 -26.50 -38.18
N LYS A 24 -12.95 -25.61 -37.34
CA LYS A 24 -12.49 -24.21 -37.28
C LYS A 24 -11.32 -24.12 -36.30
N GLN A 25 -10.10 -24.01 -36.84
CA GLN A 25 -8.94 -23.57 -36.09
C GLN A 25 -9.25 -22.21 -35.45
N GLN A 26 -9.30 -22.20 -34.13
CA GLN A 26 -9.43 -21.03 -33.30
C GLN A 26 -8.08 -20.31 -33.29
N GLN A 27 -7.98 -19.23 -34.06
CA GLN A 27 -6.84 -18.33 -34.05
C GLN A 27 -6.83 -17.62 -32.69
N SER A 28 -5.97 -18.09 -31.77
CA SER A 28 -5.72 -17.46 -30.49
C SER A 28 -5.10 -16.09 -30.74
N GLN A 29 -5.82 -15.02 -30.39
CA GLN A 29 -5.24 -13.69 -30.24
C GLN A 29 -4.18 -13.76 -29.14
N GLU A 30 -2.93 -13.65 -29.56
CA GLU A 30 -1.78 -13.49 -28.69
C GLU A 30 -1.93 -12.13 -27.97
N SER A 31 -2.25 -12.20 -26.67
CA SER A 31 -2.29 -11.02 -25.82
C SER A 31 -0.87 -10.47 -25.68
N LYS A 32 -0.66 -9.22 -26.09
CA LYS A 32 0.60 -8.50 -25.85
C LYS A 32 0.93 -8.58 -24.36
N PRO A 33 2.18 -8.91 -23.97
CA PRO A 33 2.59 -8.87 -22.57
C PRO A 33 2.39 -7.46 -22.05
N SER A 34 1.55 -7.27 -21.01
CA SER A 34 1.52 -6.00 -20.31
C SER A 34 2.91 -5.78 -19.70
N THR A 35 3.63 -4.75 -20.14
CA THR A 35 4.82 -4.27 -19.43
C THR A 35 4.43 -4.03 -17.97
N LYS A 36 4.92 -4.90 -17.09
CA LYS A 36 4.62 -4.85 -15.66
C LYS A 36 5.14 -3.52 -15.13
N GLU A 37 4.24 -2.62 -14.76
CA GLU A 37 4.59 -1.30 -14.20
C GLU A 37 5.54 -1.49 -13.01
N GLU A 38 6.68 -0.81 -13.01
CA GLU A 38 7.67 -0.92 -11.94
C GLU A 38 7.11 -0.26 -10.67
N THR A 39 6.77 -1.08 -9.68
CA THR A 39 6.09 -0.63 -8.45
C THR A 39 7.06 -0.16 -7.36
N MET A 40 8.37 -0.34 -7.54
CA MET A 40 9.39 0.05 -6.57
C MET A 40 10.75 0.22 -7.23
N THR A 41 11.47 1.28 -6.87
CA THR A 41 12.85 1.54 -7.29
C THR A 41 13.76 1.73 -6.07
N VAL A 42 15.05 1.42 -6.23
CA VAL A 42 16.08 1.55 -5.18
C VAL A 42 17.22 2.43 -5.69
N ASN A 43 17.55 3.47 -4.94
CA ASN A 43 18.69 4.34 -5.20
C ASN A 43 19.72 4.15 -4.08
N LYS A 44 20.83 3.49 -4.38
CA LYS A 44 21.88 3.20 -3.39
C LYS A 44 22.64 4.44 -2.93
N ASP A 45 22.89 5.37 -3.84
CA ASP A 45 23.65 6.59 -3.55
C ASP A 45 22.89 7.49 -2.57
N LYS A 46 21.57 7.59 -2.73
CA LYS A 46 20.67 8.34 -1.83
C LYS A 46 20.17 7.53 -0.64
N LYS A 47 20.54 6.24 -0.56
CA LYS A 47 19.99 5.26 0.39
C LYS A 47 18.46 5.32 0.48
N GLU A 48 17.82 5.30 -0.69
CA GLU A 48 16.41 5.58 -0.85
C GLU A 48 15.66 4.45 -1.57
N ILE A 49 14.44 4.17 -1.13
CA ILE A 49 13.47 3.31 -1.81
C ILE A 49 12.26 4.16 -2.13
N LYS A 50 11.82 4.16 -3.39
CA LYS A 50 10.53 4.71 -3.79
C LYS A 50 9.57 3.57 -4.09
N MET A 51 8.44 3.53 -3.40
CA MET A 51 7.44 2.48 -3.52
C MET A 51 6.10 3.08 -3.92
N GLN A 52 5.51 2.58 -5.00
CA GLN A 52 4.17 2.98 -5.42
C GLN A 52 3.13 2.44 -4.43
N ALA A 53 2.15 3.27 -4.11
CA ALA A 53 1.01 2.93 -3.27
C ALA A 53 -0.27 3.61 -3.79
N GLU A 54 -1.40 3.21 -3.25
CA GLU A 54 -2.71 3.81 -3.55
C GLU A 54 -3.37 4.28 -2.26
N VAL A 55 -3.94 5.48 -2.27
CA VAL A 55 -4.70 5.99 -1.12
C VAL A 55 -5.93 5.14 -0.88
N ASN A 56 -6.14 4.74 0.38
CA ASN A 56 -7.33 4.06 0.86
C ASN A 56 -8.15 5.01 1.74
N GLY A 57 -9.11 5.70 1.13
CA GLY A 57 -9.93 6.73 1.76
C GLY A 57 -10.81 6.22 2.90
N LYS A 58 -11.00 4.91 3.03
CA LYS A 58 -11.63 4.27 4.20
C LYS A 58 -10.99 4.75 5.51
N TYR A 59 -9.66 4.89 5.52
CA TYR A 59 -8.89 5.26 6.72
C TYR A 59 -8.79 6.77 6.94
N PHE A 60 -9.59 7.58 6.24
CA PHE A 60 -9.84 8.97 6.64
C PHE A 60 -10.81 9.07 7.82
N THR A 61 -11.66 8.04 8.00
CA THR A 61 -12.70 7.98 9.04
C THR A 61 -12.60 6.75 9.92
N GLU A 62 -11.92 5.69 9.47
CA GLU A 62 -11.62 4.51 10.30
C GLU A 62 -10.21 4.54 10.84
N GLY A 63 -10.03 4.13 12.10
CA GLY A 63 -8.73 4.07 12.74
C GLY A 63 -7.95 2.84 12.27
N THR A 64 -6.64 2.99 12.07
CA THR A 64 -5.74 1.86 11.79
C THR A 64 -4.34 2.09 12.33
N ARG A 65 -3.62 1.01 12.62
CA ARG A 65 -2.17 1.05 12.86
C ARG A 65 -1.33 0.91 11.58
N HIS A 66 -1.94 0.56 10.47
CA HIS A 66 -1.26 0.20 9.24
C HIS A 66 -1.14 1.43 8.33
N ALA A 67 0.08 1.93 8.14
CA ALA A 67 0.34 3.05 7.23
C ALA A 67 0.47 2.57 5.78
N VAL A 68 1.37 1.62 5.54
CA VAL A 68 1.59 1.03 4.21
C VAL A 68 1.59 -0.49 4.33
N VAL A 69 0.73 -1.16 3.58
CA VAL A 69 0.69 -2.62 3.51
C VAL A 69 0.60 -3.06 2.06
N TYR A 70 1.44 -4.00 1.65
CA TYR A 70 1.36 -4.61 0.33
C TYR A 70 -0.04 -5.18 0.11
N LYS A 71 -0.69 -4.78 -0.99
CA LYS A 71 -2.06 -5.19 -1.33
C LYS A 71 -2.26 -6.70 -1.43
N GLY A 72 -1.21 -7.47 -1.74
CA GLY A 72 -1.27 -8.93 -1.80
C GLY A 72 -1.21 -9.64 -0.45
N GLY A 73 -0.91 -8.92 0.64
CA GLY A 73 -0.92 -9.46 2.00
C GLY A 73 -2.31 -9.49 2.64
N LYS A 74 -2.50 -10.30 3.67
CA LYS A 74 -3.77 -10.44 4.40
C LYS A 74 -4.27 -9.14 5.05
N ASN A 75 -3.38 -8.17 5.27
CA ASN A 75 -3.75 -6.86 5.81
C ASN A 75 -3.76 -5.76 4.73
N GLY A 76 -3.64 -6.10 3.44
CA GLY A 76 -3.51 -5.12 2.34
C GLY A 76 -4.59 -4.02 2.37
N GLU A 77 -5.84 -4.44 2.60
CA GLU A 77 -6.99 -3.55 2.70
C GLU A 77 -7.17 -2.87 4.08
N LYS A 78 -6.23 -3.08 5.01
CA LYS A 78 -6.29 -2.54 6.37
C LYS A 78 -5.47 -1.27 6.59
N SER A 79 -4.92 -0.71 5.52
CA SER A 79 -3.91 0.35 5.57
C SER A 79 -4.35 1.65 4.92
N ILE A 80 -3.77 2.77 5.39
CA ILE A 80 -3.99 4.11 4.81
C ILE A 80 -3.54 4.15 3.35
N LEU A 81 -2.41 3.51 3.04
CA LEU A 81 -1.86 3.40 1.69
C LEU A 81 -1.66 1.92 1.32
N ARG A 82 -2.37 1.45 0.29
CA ARG A 82 -2.17 0.11 -0.28
C ARG A 82 -0.88 0.09 -1.08
N GLY A 83 0.16 -0.54 -0.55
CA GLY A 83 1.44 -0.72 -1.23
C GLY A 83 1.29 -1.60 -2.47
N LEU A 84 1.89 -1.19 -3.59
CA LEU A 84 1.83 -1.93 -4.85
C LEU A 84 3.02 -2.88 -5.06
N ALA A 85 4.08 -2.73 -4.26
CA ALA A 85 5.22 -3.65 -4.25
C ALA A 85 5.16 -4.65 -3.09
N ASP A 86 5.74 -5.83 -3.30
CA ASP A 86 5.83 -6.91 -2.31
C ASP A 86 6.73 -6.51 -1.13
N GLU A 87 6.27 -6.77 0.10
CA GLU A 87 6.98 -6.41 1.33
C GLU A 87 8.33 -7.13 1.47
N LYS A 88 8.49 -8.30 0.85
CA LYS A 88 9.74 -9.07 0.85
C LYS A 88 10.80 -8.36 0.02
N LYS A 89 10.42 -7.87 -1.15
CA LYS A 89 11.31 -7.05 -2.00
C LYS A 89 11.68 -5.75 -1.30
N PHE A 90 10.73 -5.13 -0.62
CA PHE A 90 11.00 -3.94 0.19
C PHE A 90 12.02 -4.23 1.32
N TYR A 91 11.85 -5.35 2.03
CA TYR A 91 12.81 -5.80 3.04
C TYR A 91 14.21 -6.03 2.45
N GLU A 92 14.31 -6.76 1.35
CA GLU A 92 15.58 -7.01 0.64
C GLU A 92 16.23 -5.70 0.19
N ALA A 93 15.45 -4.74 -0.30
CA ALA A 93 15.94 -3.42 -0.65
C ALA A 93 16.52 -2.68 0.56
N MET A 94 15.82 -2.67 1.70
CA MET A 94 16.34 -2.06 2.95
C MET A 94 17.66 -2.70 3.38
N MET A 95 17.76 -4.03 3.32
CA MET A 95 19.00 -4.75 3.62
C MET A 95 20.12 -4.38 2.63
N SER A 96 19.81 -4.25 1.34
CA SER A 96 20.79 -3.87 0.30
C SER A 96 21.34 -2.44 0.47
N LEU A 97 20.60 -1.58 1.19
CA LEU A 97 21.02 -0.23 1.56
C LEU A 97 21.83 -0.19 2.87
N GLY A 98 22.07 -1.35 3.49
CA GLY A 98 22.83 -1.47 4.74
C GLY A 98 22.02 -1.16 6.01
N ALA A 99 20.68 -1.20 5.94
CA ALA A 99 19.85 -1.03 7.13
C ALA A 99 20.06 -2.18 8.12
N LYS A 100 20.12 -1.84 9.41
CA LYS A 100 20.28 -2.80 10.52
C LYS A 100 18.91 -3.09 11.14
N PRO A 101 18.42 -4.34 11.09
CA PRO A 101 17.11 -4.67 11.63
C PRO A 101 17.13 -4.64 13.16
N GLY A 102 16.05 -4.14 13.77
CA GLY A 102 15.87 -4.20 15.22
C GLY A 102 15.55 -5.60 15.72
N ASN A 103 14.56 -6.28 15.12
CA ASN A 103 14.08 -7.63 15.49
C ASN A 103 13.86 -7.86 17.00
N ASN A 104 13.58 -6.79 17.76
CA ASN A 104 13.61 -6.80 19.22
C ASN A 104 12.23 -7.06 19.88
N LEU A 105 11.14 -7.06 19.09
CA LEU A 105 9.78 -7.19 19.61
C LEU A 105 9.19 -8.59 19.41
N THR A 106 8.57 -9.10 20.47
CA THR A 106 7.81 -10.35 20.47
C THR A 106 6.31 -10.10 20.35
N ALA A 107 5.51 -11.15 20.15
CA ALA A 107 4.05 -11.04 20.19
C ALA A 107 3.54 -10.69 21.60
N GLU A 108 4.29 -11.05 22.64
CA GLU A 108 3.95 -10.73 24.02
C GLU A 108 4.21 -9.27 24.34
N ASP A 109 5.26 -8.67 23.80
CA ASP A 109 5.53 -7.23 23.94
C ASP A 109 4.37 -6.38 23.40
N MET A 110 3.69 -6.86 22.36
CA MET A 110 2.51 -6.20 21.76
C MET A 110 1.31 -6.09 22.71
N LYS A 111 1.28 -6.82 23.83
CA LYS A 111 0.21 -6.74 24.83
C LYS A 111 0.53 -5.78 25.98
N LYS A 112 1.81 -5.42 26.14
CA LYS A 112 2.31 -4.78 27.36
C LYS A 112 2.49 -3.27 27.26
N GLY A 113 2.64 -2.70 26.06
CA GLY A 113 2.85 -1.25 25.91
C GLY A 113 4.18 -0.73 26.46
N ALA A 114 5.17 -1.58 26.66
CA ALA A 114 6.38 -1.23 27.39
C ALA A 114 7.59 -0.89 26.49
N LYS A 115 7.70 -1.54 25.32
CA LYS A 115 8.87 -1.46 24.44
C LYS A 115 8.56 -0.75 23.13
N SER A 116 9.59 -0.15 22.55
CA SER A 116 9.57 0.38 21.19
C SER A 116 10.40 -0.49 20.25
N ILE A 117 10.06 -0.45 18.97
CA ILE A 117 10.86 -1.10 17.93
C ILE A 117 12.23 -0.41 17.82
N GLU A 118 13.28 -1.19 17.59
CA GLU A 118 14.64 -0.69 17.35
C GLU A 118 15.05 -0.84 15.87
N GLY A 119 16.29 -0.49 15.55
CA GLY A 119 16.88 -0.62 14.23
C GLY A 119 17.29 0.72 13.61
N SER A 120 17.78 0.66 12.38
CA SER A 120 18.16 1.87 11.63
C SER A 120 16.99 2.83 11.50
N LYS A 121 17.27 4.12 11.64
CA LYS A 121 16.27 5.17 11.48
C LYS A 121 15.95 5.36 9.99
N VAL A 122 14.67 5.56 9.70
CA VAL A 122 14.15 5.71 8.34
C VAL A 122 13.33 7.00 8.27
N ASN A 123 13.71 7.92 7.41
CA ASN A 123 12.89 9.08 7.09
C ASN A 123 11.88 8.66 6.02
N VAL A 124 10.59 8.96 6.25
CA VAL A 124 9.52 8.55 5.35
C VAL A 124 8.78 9.78 4.84
N PHE A 125 8.55 9.80 3.54
CA PHE A 125 7.82 10.86 2.85
C PHE A 125 6.76 10.27 1.92
N VAL A 126 5.85 11.13 1.47
CA VAL A 126 4.89 10.82 0.40
C VAL A 126 4.87 11.93 -0.63
N THR A 127 4.69 11.57 -1.89
CA THR A 127 4.49 12.50 -3.01
C THR A 127 3.55 11.89 -4.04
N TRP A 128 3.08 12.67 -5.00
CA TRP A 128 2.27 12.21 -6.12
C TRP A 128 2.39 13.16 -7.31
N ASP A 129 1.93 12.70 -8.47
CA ASP A 129 2.00 13.46 -9.71
C ASP A 129 1.30 14.82 -9.56
N GLY A 130 2.00 15.88 -9.98
CA GLY A 130 1.52 17.26 -9.89
C GLY A 130 1.73 17.95 -8.54
N LEU A 131 2.16 17.24 -7.48
CA LEU A 131 2.40 17.88 -6.17
C LEU A 131 3.69 18.73 -6.16
N GLY A 132 4.74 18.28 -6.85
CA GLY A 132 6.02 19.00 -6.97
C GLY A 132 6.88 19.07 -5.70
N LYS A 133 6.51 18.34 -4.63
CA LYS A 133 7.28 18.29 -3.36
C LYS A 133 7.13 16.94 -2.65
N GLU A 134 8.00 16.69 -1.68
CA GLU A 134 7.89 15.59 -0.71
C GLU A 134 7.20 16.09 0.56
N ILE A 135 6.23 15.35 1.07
CA ILE A 135 5.56 15.63 2.35
C ILE A 135 6.08 14.64 3.40
N PRO A 136 6.61 15.08 4.55
CA PRO A 136 6.93 14.19 5.66
C PRO A 136 5.73 13.32 6.04
N PHE A 137 5.94 12.02 6.24
CA PHE A 137 4.81 11.10 6.41
C PHE A 137 3.93 11.43 7.64
N GLY A 138 4.49 12.00 8.71
CA GLY A 138 3.70 12.47 9.84
C GLY A 138 2.67 13.54 9.47
N ASP A 139 2.96 14.35 8.46
CA ASP A 139 2.09 15.47 8.06
C ASP A 139 0.83 15.00 7.34
N VAL A 140 0.81 13.77 6.81
CA VAL A 140 -0.38 13.13 6.22
C VAL A 140 -1.17 12.26 7.20
N ILE A 141 -0.76 12.21 8.47
CA ILE A 141 -1.39 11.43 9.53
C ILE A 141 -2.01 12.35 10.58
N LYS A 142 -3.17 11.95 11.11
CA LYS A 142 -3.75 12.51 12.34
C LYS A 142 -3.99 11.40 13.35
N SER A 143 -4.06 11.78 14.63
CA SER A 143 -4.33 10.88 15.74
C SER A 143 -5.49 11.36 16.60
N THR A 144 -6.26 10.42 17.14
CA THR A 144 -7.28 10.67 18.17
C THR A 144 -7.12 9.70 19.32
N ASP A 145 -7.75 9.97 20.45
CA ASP A 145 -8.02 8.96 21.46
C ASP A 145 -9.15 8.01 20.98
N TYR A 146 -9.53 7.04 21.80
CA TYR A 146 -10.61 6.11 21.45
C TYR A 146 -12.01 6.69 21.54
N LYS A 147 -12.18 7.85 22.18
CA LYS A 147 -13.43 8.63 22.26
C LYS A 147 -13.61 9.56 21.05
N GLY A 148 -12.57 9.73 20.23
CA GLY A 148 -12.58 10.56 19.03
C GLY A 148 -12.06 11.98 19.26
N ASN A 149 -11.46 12.28 20.41
CA ASN A 149 -10.82 13.57 20.65
C ASN A 149 -9.47 13.62 19.95
N ASP A 150 -9.18 14.72 19.26
CA ASP A 150 -7.88 14.92 18.61
C ASP A 150 -6.74 14.83 19.62
N LEU A 151 -5.68 14.12 19.23
CA LEU A 151 -4.43 14.02 19.97
C LEU A 151 -3.30 14.66 19.16
N PRO A 152 -2.40 15.42 19.81
CA PRO A 152 -1.16 15.83 19.17
C PRO A 152 -0.40 14.61 18.66
N LEU A 153 -0.02 14.65 17.39
CA LEU A 153 0.80 13.60 16.79
C LEU A 153 2.20 13.69 17.38
N ARG A 154 2.72 12.58 17.93
CA ARG A 154 4.12 12.51 18.36
C ARG A 154 4.99 12.60 17.11
N ALA A 155 6.15 13.25 17.25
CA ALA A 155 7.15 13.26 16.17
C ALA A 155 7.45 11.81 15.75
N MET A 156 7.27 11.52 14.46
CA MET A 156 7.41 10.17 13.94
C MET A 156 8.87 9.71 14.04
N ASP A 157 9.09 8.53 14.63
CA ASP A 157 10.41 7.91 14.73
C ASP A 157 10.36 6.53 14.07
N PHE A 158 10.42 6.49 12.74
CA PHE A 158 10.35 5.22 12.02
C PHE A 158 11.69 4.48 12.08
N ARG A 159 11.63 3.21 12.47
CA ARG A 159 12.77 2.30 12.57
C ARG A 159 12.57 1.10 11.68
N PHE A 160 13.64 0.64 11.05
CA PHE A 160 13.69 -0.62 10.34
C PHE A 160 13.69 -1.77 11.34
N GLY A 161 12.48 -2.22 11.69
CA GLY A 161 12.27 -3.35 12.59
C GLY A 161 12.73 -4.67 11.98
N GLY A 162 12.58 -4.85 10.67
CA GLY A 162 13.12 -6.00 9.93
C GLY A 162 12.42 -7.33 10.18
N ASN A 163 11.20 -7.33 10.73
CA ASN A 163 10.48 -8.52 11.23
C ASN A 163 9.92 -9.45 10.12
N ILE A 164 10.69 -9.71 9.06
CA ILE A 164 10.26 -10.39 7.83
C ILE A 164 9.79 -11.82 8.08
N ASP A 165 10.42 -12.56 9.00
CA ASP A 165 10.04 -13.95 9.28
C ASP A 165 8.60 -14.05 9.77
N ARG A 166 8.20 -13.16 10.69
CA ARG A 166 6.83 -13.13 11.19
C ARG A 166 5.88 -12.55 10.15
N ALA A 167 6.31 -11.56 9.37
CA ALA A 167 5.52 -11.02 8.27
C ALA A 167 5.17 -12.11 7.25
N ASN A 168 6.14 -12.95 6.89
CA ASN A 168 6.02 -14.09 5.99
C ASN A 168 5.13 -15.19 6.58
N LYS A 169 5.42 -15.62 7.82
CA LYS A 169 4.65 -16.67 8.52
C LYS A 169 3.14 -16.34 8.56
N ASN A 170 2.81 -15.06 8.74
CA ASN A 170 1.44 -14.60 8.86
C ASN A 170 0.87 -14.03 7.55
N ASN A 171 1.66 -13.97 6.47
CA ASN A 171 1.35 -13.34 5.18
C ASN A 171 0.72 -11.94 5.34
N THR A 172 1.33 -11.07 6.14
CA THR A 172 0.69 -9.80 6.51
C THR A 172 0.74 -8.74 5.42
N GLY A 173 1.83 -8.68 4.65
CA GLY A 173 2.14 -7.58 3.74
C GLY A 173 2.64 -6.30 4.43
N CYS A 174 2.86 -6.28 5.75
CA CYS A 174 3.09 -5.04 6.49
C CYS A 174 4.44 -4.39 6.15
N VAL A 175 4.42 -3.25 5.44
CA VAL A 175 5.63 -2.45 5.14
C VAL A 175 5.89 -1.42 6.23
N LEU A 176 4.90 -0.59 6.57
CA LEU A 176 5.01 0.50 7.55
C LEU A 176 3.85 0.47 8.56
N CYS A 177 4.18 0.40 9.85
CA CYS A 177 3.25 0.53 10.97
C CYS A 177 3.39 1.87 11.70
N LEU A 178 2.27 2.42 12.16
CA LEU A 178 2.17 3.70 12.89
C LEU A 178 2.45 3.58 14.39
N ASP A 179 2.60 2.35 14.88
CA ASP A 179 3.13 2.01 16.19
C ASP A 179 4.23 0.95 16.06
N SER A 180 4.96 0.74 17.15
CA SER A 180 5.95 -0.33 17.24
C SER A 180 5.28 -1.68 17.02
N CYS A 181 5.75 -2.42 16.01
CA CYS A 181 5.12 -3.65 15.58
C CYS A 181 6.14 -4.78 15.51
N ALA A 182 5.80 -5.92 16.12
CA ALA A 182 6.59 -7.15 16.03
C ALA A 182 6.41 -7.89 14.68
N THR A 183 5.92 -7.23 13.63
CA THR A 183 5.62 -7.84 12.33
C THR A 183 5.85 -6.88 11.16
N GLY A 184 5.69 -5.57 11.35
CA GLY A 184 6.03 -4.58 10.32
C GLY A 184 7.53 -4.59 9.99
N ILE A 185 7.85 -4.35 8.72
CA ILE A 185 9.24 -4.19 8.27
C ILE A 185 9.84 -2.87 8.76
N VAL A 186 9.08 -1.78 8.65
CA VAL A 186 9.35 -0.48 9.28
C VAL A 186 8.21 -0.18 10.26
N SER A 187 8.52 0.42 11.40
CA SER A 187 7.53 0.71 12.44
C SER A 187 7.89 1.97 13.19
N ASN A 188 6.88 2.64 13.74
CA ASN A 188 7.06 3.89 14.47
C ASN A 188 7.40 3.64 15.95
N ALA A 189 8.63 3.92 16.33
CA ALA A 189 9.14 3.77 17.70
C ALA A 189 8.58 4.83 18.67
N ALA A 190 8.02 5.94 18.16
CA ALA A 190 7.41 6.97 19.00
C ALA A 190 6.14 6.49 19.74
N TYR A 191 5.54 5.40 19.27
CA TYR A 191 4.42 4.74 19.91
C TYR A 191 4.81 3.29 20.24
N LYS A 192 4.71 2.94 21.52
CA LYS A 192 5.14 1.64 22.05
C LYS A 192 4.25 0.51 21.53
N ALA A 193 4.79 -0.69 21.62
CA ALA A 193 4.15 -1.90 21.14
C ALA A 193 2.82 -2.13 21.86
N GLY A 194 1.70 -2.07 21.12
CA GLY A 194 0.37 -2.32 21.67
C GLY A 194 -0.43 -1.08 22.04
N GLU A 195 0.13 0.12 21.87
CA GLU A 195 -0.60 1.36 22.19
C GLU A 195 -1.88 1.55 21.37
N VAL A 196 -1.93 1.05 20.14
CA VAL A 196 -3.14 1.07 19.31
C VAL A 196 -4.08 -0.05 19.76
N GLU A 197 -3.77 -1.31 19.45
CA GLU A 197 -4.75 -2.40 19.56
C GLU A 197 -5.00 -2.89 21.00
N ALA A 198 -3.95 -3.01 21.82
CA ALA A 198 -4.05 -3.65 23.14
C ALA A 198 -4.48 -2.65 24.22
N LEU A 199 -3.81 -1.49 24.27
CA LEU A 199 -4.06 -0.47 25.29
C LEU A 199 -5.13 0.53 24.89
N LYS A 200 -5.41 0.67 23.59
CA LYS A 200 -6.40 1.61 23.07
C LYS A 200 -6.13 3.06 23.50
N ASN A 201 -4.86 3.46 23.45
CA ASN A 201 -4.43 4.81 23.80
C ASN A 201 -4.59 5.77 22.62
N VAL A 202 -4.45 5.28 21.38
CA VAL A 202 -4.42 6.12 20.17
C VAL A 202 -5.00 5.40 18.96
N LYS A 203 -5.75 6.13 18.13
CA LYS A 203 -6.15 5.74 16.77
C LYS A 203 -5.46 6.66 15.78
N PHE A 204 -5.08 6.13 14.62
CA PHE A 204 -4.52 6.92 13.53
C PHE A 204 -5.39 6.86 12.28
N TYR A 205 -5.32 7.95 11.50
CA TYR A 205 -6.08 8.15 10.29
C TYR A 205 -5.21 8.86 9.24
N GLY A 206 -5.55 8.68 7.97
CA GLY A 206 -5.08 9.56 6.91
C GLY A 206 -5.78 10.92 7.00
N LYS A 207 -5.04 12.00 6.73
CA LYS A 207 -5.58 13.36 6.62
C LYS A 207 -6.21 13.58 5.24
N LYS A 208 -7.54 13.61 5.18
CA LYS A 208 -8.32 13.81 3.94
C LYS A 208 -8.05 15.17 3.26
N ASP A 209 -7.68 16.17 4.04
CA ASP A 209 -7.33 17.53 3.60
C ASP A 209 -5.91 17.64 3.04
N VAL A 210 -5.06 16.63 3.26
CA VAL A 210 -3.68 16.60 2.77
C VAL A 210 -3.47 15.53 1.70
N LEU A 211 -3.93 14.29 1.95
CA LEU A 211 -3.84 13.20 0.99
C LEU A 211 -4.79 13.41 -0.19
N PRO A 212 -4.44 12.96 -1.41
CA PRO A 212 -5.36 13.00 -2.53
C PRO A 212 -6.55 12.05 -2.29
N LYS A 213 -7.54 12.12 -3.17
CA LYS A 213 -8.74 11.28 -3.09
C LYS A 213 -8.42 9.78 -3.08
N ASP A 214 -9.33 8.99 -2.54
CA ASP A 214 -9.30 7.53 -2.59
C ASP A 214 -8.98 7.00 -4.00
N GLY A 215 -8.18 5.93 -4.06
CA GLY A 215 -7.74 5.32 -5.31
C GLY A 215 -6.61 6.08 -6.04
N THR A 216 -6.17 7.24 -5.54
CA THR A 216 -5.07 7.98 -6.18
C THR A 216 -3.74 7.28 -5.92
N LYS A 217 -2.96 7.09 -6.99
CA LYS A 217 -1.57 6.62 -6.89
C LYS A 217 -0.69 7.67 -6.22
N VAL A 218 0.13 7.22 -5.28
CA VAL A 218 1.13 8.01 -4.57
C VAL A 218 2.44 7.25 -4.53
N THR A 219 3.55 7.95 -4.35
CA THR A 219 4.85 7.35 -4.09
C THR A 219 5.22 7.56 -2.63
N VAL A 220 5.46 6.47 -1.91
CA VAL A 220 6.05 6.50 -0.56
C VAL A 220 7.56 6.38 -0.70
N ILE A 221 8.29 7.30 -0.08
CA ILE A 221 9.74 7.39 -0.17
C ILE A 221 10.31 7.05 1.20
N PHE A 222 11.16 6.03 1.26
CA PHE A 222 11.86 5.59 2.46
C PHE A 222 13.34 5.90 2.28
N ARG A 223 13.92 6.71 3.16
CA ARG A 223 15.32 7.10 3.11
C ARG A 223 16.01 6.71 4.41
N LEU A 224 17.07 5.91 4.33
CA LEU A 224 17.86 5.55 5.51
C LEU A 224 18.50 6.82 6.07
N ALA A 225 18.29 7.11 7.36
CA ALA A 225 19.00 8.20 8.01
C ALA A 225 20.45 7.77 8.25
N GLU A 226 21.37 8.73 8.14
CA GLU A 226 22.80 8.54 8.40
C GLU A 226 23.09 8.23 9.88
#